data_AF-H5YDW6-F1
#
_entry.id   AF-H5YDW6-F1
#
_cell.length_a   1.000
_cell.length_b   1.000
_cell.length_c   1.000
_cell.angle_alpha   90.00
_cell.angle_beta   90.00
_cell.angle_gamma   90.00
#
_symmetry.space_group_name_H-M   'P 1'
#
loop_
_entity.id
_entity.type
_entity.pdbx_description
1 polymer ?
#
loop_
_entity_poly.entity_id
_entity_poly.type
_entity_poly.pdbx_seq_one_letter_code
_entity_poly.pdbx_strand_id
1 'polypeptide(L)' 'MSIDRSQTIEWNGEVLTGWIIVDGLSRKVAADRKTIHNHAPGFSDALSWEIDRFYGEIFEKMMPYFRATAIGR' A
#
# COMPACT_ATOMS: atom_id res chain seq x y z
N MET A 1 -14.19 -16.26 15.85
CA MET A 1 -13.77 -15.83 14.51
C MET A 1 -12.72 -14.75 14.71
N SER A 2 -11.44 -15.14 14.77
CA SER A 2 -10.34 -14.22 15.09
C SER A 2 -9.95 -13.47 13.83
N ILE A 3 -10.24 -12.17 13.78
CA ILE A 3 -9.70 -11.29 12.76
C ILE A 3 -8.23 -11.08 13.16
N ASP A 4 -7.30 -11.69 12.42
CA ASP A 4 -5.89 -11.37 12.57
C ASP A 4 -5.71 -9.90 12.12
N ARG A 5 -5.63 -8.99 13.09
CA ARG A 5 -5.57 -7.53 12.90
C ARG A 5 -4.14 -7.02 12.67
N SER A 6 -3.20 -7.86 12.22
CA SER A 6 -1.79 -7.45 12.04
C SER A 6 -1.44 -7.02 10.62
N GLN A 7 -2.40 -6.98 9.69
CA GLN A 7 -2.21 -6.46 8.32
C GLN A 7 -3.12 -5.26 8.04
N THR A 8 -3.08 -4.27 8.95
CA THR A 8 -3.84 -3.03 8.79
C THR A 8 -3.25 -2.21 7.64
N ILE A 9 -3.90 -2.22 6.49
CA ILE A 9 -3.68 -1.25 5.44
C ILE A 9 -4.45 0.01 5.84
N GLU A 10 -3.77 1.15 5.86
CA GLU A 10 -4.35 2.42 6.28
C GLU A 10 -3.87 3.54 5.36
N TRP A 11 -4.80 4.42 5.00
CA TRP A 11 -4.52 5.72 4.39
C TRP A 11 -4.74 6.81 5.44
N ASN A 12 -3.72 7.62 5.71
CA ASN A 12 -3.80 8.69 6.70
C ASN A 12 -4.08 10.08 6.09
N GLY A 13 -4.42 10.15 4.80
CA GLY A 13 -4.59 11.41 4.04
C GLY A 13 -3.35 11.85 3.25
N GLU A 14 -2.17 11.29 3.55
CA GLU A 14 -0.90 11.64 2.92
C GLU A 14 -0.13 10.41 2.42
N VAL A 15 -0.14 9.34 3.22
CA VAL A 15 0.64 8.12 3.01
C VAL A 15 -0.23 6.89 3.22
N LEU A 16 -0.12 5.95 2.29
CA LEU A 16 -0.71 4.62 2.36
C LEU A 16 0.30 3.71 3.04
N THR A 17 -0.05 3.20 4.21
CA THR A 17 0.79 2.27 4.97
C THR A 17 0.15 0.91 5.04
N GLY A 18 0.97 -0.13 5.09
CA GLY A 18 0.48 -1.49 5.29
C GLY A 18 1.61 -2.45 5.59
N TRP A 19 1.26 -3.70 5.83
CA TRP A 19 2.22 -4.77 6.13
C TRP A 19 2.16 -5.83 5.03
N ILE A 20 3.33 -6.17 4.49
CA ILE A 20 3.49 -7.28 3.54
C ILE A 20 4.42 -8.33 4.12
N ILE A 21 4.23 -9.59 3.71
CA ILE A 21 5.15 -10.67 4.04
C ILE A 21 6.11 -10.84 2.86
N VAL A 22 7.41 -10.74 3.13
CA VAL A 22 8.48 -10.96 2.16
C VAL A 22 9.47 -11.92 2.80
N ASP A 23 9.71 -13.06 2.15
CA ASP A 23 10.61 -14.11 2.67
C ASP A 23 10.23 -14.61 4.07
N GLY A 24 8.91 -14.71 4.35
CA GLY A 24 8.40 -15.09 5.67
C GLY A 24 8.51 -14.00 6.76
N LEU A 25 9.07 -12.83 6.44
CA LEU A 25 9.19 -11.70 7.36
C LEU A 25 8.12 -10.64 7.06
N SER A 26 7.39 -10.23 8.09
CA SER A 26 6.47 -9.08 8.02
C SER A 26 7.25 -7.78 7.94
N ARG A 27 7.10 -7.05 6.83
CA ARG A 27 7.71 -5.74 6.60
C ARG A 27 6.62 -4.68 6.48
N LYS A 28 6.80 -3.57 7.19
CA LYS A 28 5.96 -2.38 7.05
C LYS A 28 6.39 -1.62 5.80
N VAL A 29 5.43 -1.30 4.94
CA VAL A 29 5.63 -0.53 3.72
C VAL A 29 4.78 0.72 3.73
N ALA A 30 5.24 1.74 3.01
CA ALA A 30 4.59 3.02 2.90
C ALA A 30 4.73 3.55 1.47
N ALA A 31 3.67 4.17 0.94
CA ALA A 31 3.69 4.89 -0.32
C ALA A 31 2.95 6.22 -0.16
N ASP A 32 3.61 7.31 -0.52
CA ASP A 32 2.97 8.62 -0.63
C ASP A 32 2.12 8.70 -1.90
N ARG A 33 1.31 9.76 -2.00
CA ARG A 33 0.43 10.00 -3.14
C ARG A 33 1.15 10.01 -4.50
N LYS A 34 2.33 10.63 -4.60
CA LYS A 34 3.09 10.67 -5.86
C LYS A 34 3.56 9.27 -6.26
N THR A 35 3.97 8.47 -5.28
CA THR A 35 4.35 7.08 -5.51
C THR A 35 3.15 6.25 -5.98
N ILE A 36 1.98 6.43 -5.35
CA ILE A 36 0.71 5.82 -5.82
C ILE A 36 0.41 6.22 -7.26
N HIS A 37 0.52 7.52 -7.59
CA HIS A 37 0.23 8.00 -8.94
C HIS A 37 1.12 7.38 -10.04
N ASN A 38 2.39 7.13 -9.71
CA ASN A 38 3.34 6.54 -10.65
C ASN A 38 3.22 5.01 -10.77
N HIS A 39 2.83 4.33 -9.70
CA HIS A 39 2.95 2.87 -9.60
C HIS A 39 1.61 2.13 -9.47
N ALA A 40 0.50 2.80 -9.18
CA ALA A 40 -0.84 2.21 -9.12
C ALA A 40 -1.61 2.46 -10.42
N PRO A 41 -1.58 1.52 -11.39
CA PRO A 41 -2.29 1.67 -12.65
C PRO A 41 -3.81 1.80 -12.45
N GLY A 42 -4.37 2.87 -12.97
CA GLY A 42 -5.79 3.24 -12.80
C GLY A 42 -6.02 4.27 -11.68
N PHE A 43 -5.00 4.57 -10.88
CA PHE A 43 -5.04 5.60 -9.82
C PHE A 43 -4.01 6.70 -10.05
N SER A 44 -3.53 6.87 -11.28
CA SER A 44 -2.46 7.84 -11.61
C SER A 44 -2.83 9.29 -11.35
N ASP A 45 -4.12 9.62 -11.33
CA ASP A 45 -4.62 10.97 -10.98
C ASP A 45 -5.53 10.94 -9.75
N ALA A 46 -5.48 9.87 -8.95
CA ALA A 46 -6.43 9.67 -7.86
C ALA A 46 -6.40 10.82 -6.86
N LEU A 47 -7.59 11.33 -6.54
CA LEU A 47 -7.83 12.31 -5.48
C LEU A 47 -7.73 11.65 -4.11
N SER A 48 -7.44 12.42 -3.06
CA SER A 48 -7.29 11.86 -1.70
C SER A 48 -8.52 11.08 -1.23
N TRP A 49 -9.73 11.47 -1.65
CA TRP A 49 -10.96 10.73 -1.32
C TRP A 49 -11.08 9.41 -2.10
N GLU A 50 -10.52 9.32 -3.31
CA GLU A 50 -10.46 8.07 -4.08
C GLU A 50 -9.45 7.12 -3.44
N ILE A 51 -8.33 7.67 -2.97
CA ILE A 51 -7.33 6.89 -2.24
C ILE A 51 -7.92 6.38 -0.92
N ASP A 52 -8.64 7.23 -0.19
CA ASP A 52 -9.34 6.85 1.04
C ASP A 52 -10.45 5.82 0.82
N ARG A 53 -11.12 5.85 -0.33
CA ARG A 53 -12.18 4.88 -0.65
C ARG A 53 -11.63 3.55 -1.17
N PHE A 54 -10.52 3.58 -1.90
CA PHE A 54 -9.97 2.44 -2.63
C PHE A 54 -8.56 2.04 -2.14
N TYR A 55 -8.17 2.40 -0.91
CA TYR A 55 -6.82 2.16 -0.40
C TYR A 55 -6.41 0.68 -0.46
N GLY A 56 -7.35 -0.25 -0.28
CA GLY A 56 -7.12 -1.69 -0.41
C GLY A 56 -6.71 -2.07 -1.84
N GLU A 57 -7.49 -1.64 -2.84
CA GLU A 57 -7.20 -1.94 -4.25
C GLU A 57 -5.91 -1.27 -4.72
N ILE A 58 -5.68 -0.02 -4.28
CA ILE A 58 -4.43 0.69 -4.55
C ILE A 58 -3.26 -0.07 -3.95
N PHE A 59 -3.38 -0.55 -2.70
CA PHE A 59 -2.34 -1.32 -2.04
C PHE A 59 -2.00 -2.61 -2.80
N GLU A 60 -3.01 -3.32 -3.31
CA GLU A 60 -2.82 -4.51 -4.14
C GLU A 60 -2.09 -4.20 -5.45
N LYS A 61 -2.48 -3.11 -6.13
CA LYS A 61 -1.80 -2.63 -7.35
C LYS A 61 -0.37 -2.17 -7.10
N MET A 62 -0.11 -1.66 -5.91
CA MET A 62 1.21 -1.23 -5.44
C MET A 62 2.09 -2.39 -4.94
N MET A 63 1.54 -3.59 -4.78
CA MET A 63 2.26 -4.77 -4.29
C MET A 63 3.58 -5.09 -5.04
N PRO A 64 3.70 -4.97 -6.37
CA PRO A 64 5.00 -5.11 -7.05
C PRO A 64 6.04 -4.07 -6.60
N TYR A 65 5.63 -2.80 -6.44
CA TYR A 65 6.50 -1.75 -5.93
C TYR A 65 6.94 -2.02 -4.48
N PHE A 66 6.00 -2.44 -3.63
CA PHE A 66 6.28 -2.77 -2.24
C PHE A 66 7.21 -3.98 -2.11
N ARG A 67 7.02 -5.03 -2.92
CA ARG A 67 7.94 -6.19 -2.94
C ARG A 67 9.33 -5.78 -3.40
N ALA A 68 9.45 -4.98 -4.47
CA ALA A 68 10.75 -4.49 -4.94
C ALA A 68 11.47 -3.64 -3.87
N THR A 69 10.75 -2.73 -3.22
CA THR A 69 11.29 -1.87 -2.15
C THR A 69 11.63 -2.66 -0.90
N ALA A 70 10.83 -3.67 -0.58
CA ALA A 70 11.03 -4.52 0.59
C ALA A 70 12.11 -5.59 0.38
N ILE A 71 12.48 -5.95 -0.85
CA ILE A 71 13.62 -6.84 -1.14
C ILE A 71 14.91 -6.02 -1.33
N GLY A 72 14.78 -4.80 -1.83
CA GLY A 72 15.90 -3.91 -2.17
C GLY A 72 16.28 -2.91 -1.08
N ARG A 73 16.72 -3.40 0.08
CA ARG A 73 17.65 -2.69 0.99
C ARG A 73 18.46 -3.66 1.82
#